data_AF-A0A809SXU4-F1
#
_entry.id   AF-A0A809SXU4-F1
#
_cell.length_a   1.000
_cell.length_b   1.000
_cell.length_c   1.000
_cell.angle_alpha   90.00
_cell.angle_beta   90.00
_cell.angle_gamma   90.00
#
_symmetry.space_group_name_H-M   'P 1'
#
loop_
_entity.id
_entity.type
_entity.pdbx_description
1 polymer ?
#
loop_
_entity_poly.entity_id
_entity_poly.type
_entity_poly.pdbx_seq_one_letter_code
_entity_poly.pdbx_strand_id
1 'polypeptide(L)'
;MEENNTSTDKNTLTALIDYENCGSLKNISLEQYGELIIFVGPQQNVVVLPADSFPEGARITIRQVSGVSRNNVDFHLVLELVRIFMKGDHSITSIEIG
;
A
#
# COMPACT_ATOMS: atom_id res chain seq x y z
N MET A 1 36.55 7.61 -4.59
CA MET A 1 35.22 7.37 -5.18
C MET A 1 34.31 7.12 -4.00
N GLU A 2 33.59 8.15 -3.59
CA GLU A 2 32.63 8.07 -2.49
C GLU A 2 31.39 7.38 -3.05
N GLU A 3 31.14 6.14 -2.63
CA GLU A 3 29.87 5.48 -2.88
C GLU A 3 28.80 6.26 -2.11
N ASN A 4 28.01 7.03 -2.85
CA ASN A 4 26.83 7.69 -2.35
C ASN A 4 25.80 6.62 -1.96
N ASN A 5 25.92 6.07 -0.76
CA ASN A 5 24.87 5.27 -0.15
C ASN A 5 23.73 6.21 0.21
N THR A 6 22.84 6.46 -0.75
CA THR A 6 21.46 6.85 -0.44
C THR A 6 20.79 5.63 0.18
N SER A 7 21.10 5.35 1.44
CA SER A 7 20.26 4.54 2.29
C SER A 7 19.01 5.39 2.55
N THR A 8 18.10 5.42 1.58
CA THR A 8 16.70 5.73 1.87
C THR A 8 16.35 4.79 3.01
N ASP A 9 16.04 5.33 4.19
CA ASP A 9 15.59 4.52 5.31
C ASP A 9 14.42 3.70 4.79
N LYS A 10 14.64 2.39 4.59
CA LYS A 10 13.68 1.44 4.01
C LYS A 10 12.31 1.49 4.70
N ASN A 11 12.28 2.08 5.89
CA ASN A 11 11.14 2.18 6.77
C ASN A 11 10.26 3.43 6.58
N THR A 12 10.54 4.31 5.61
CA THR A 12 9.77 5.56 5.42
C THR A 12 8.75 5.50 4.29
N LEU A 13 8.90 4.57 3.34
CA LEU A 13 7.99 4.46 2.20
C LEU A 13 6.70 3.73 2.59
N THR A 14 5.56 4.37 2.31
CA THR A 14 4.22 3.77 2.44
C THR A 14 3.65 3.47 1.07
N ALA A 15 3.17 2.24 0.86
CA ALA A 15 2.37 1.86 -0.29
C ALA A 15 0.88 1.87 0.05
N LEU A 16 0.10 2.53 -0.79
CA LEU A 16 -1.36 2.42 -0.82
C LEU A 16 -1.72 1.48 -1.97
N ILE A 17 -2.41 0.39 -1.67
CA ILE A 17 -2.69 -0.68 -2.64
C ILE A 17 -4.20 -0.83 -2.84
N ASP A 18 -4.63 -0.72 -4.09
CA ASP A 18 -5.97 -1.05 -4.52
C ASP A 18 -6.10 -2.55 -4.82
N TYR A 19 -6.50 -3.34 -3.83
CA TYR A 19 -6.67 -4.77 -3.99
C TYR A 19 -8.00 -5.14 -4.68
N GLU A 20 -8.98 -4.22 -4.72
CA GLU A 20 -10.24 -4.43 -5.43
C GLU A 20 -9.99 -4.65 -6.92
N ASN A 21 -9.13 -3.81 -7.49
CA ASN A 21 -8.78 -3.88 -8.91
C ASN A 21 -7.67 -4.90 -9.21
N CYS A 22 -6.72 -5.10 -8.30
CA CYS A 22 -5.57 -5.98 -8.54
C CYS A 22 -5.89 -7.49 -8.34
N GLY A 23 -6.72 -7.83 -7.33
CA GLY A 23 -7.13 -9.20 -7.02
C GLY A 23 -6.04 -10.14 -6.46
N SER A 24 -4.75 -9.86 -6.66
CA SER A 24 -3.63 -10.65 -6.15
C SER A 24 -2.33 -9.84 -6.12
N LEU A 25 -1.55 -9.96 -5.03
CA LEU A 25 -0.25 -9.29 -4.91
C LEU A 25 0.95 -10.07 -5.50
N LYS A 26 0.71 -11.21 -6.15
CA LYS A 26 1.77 -12.01 -6.76
C LYS A 26 2.54 -11.21 -7.81
N ASN A 27 3.86 -11.35 -7.82
CA ASN A 27 4.79 -10.68 -8.74
C ASN A 27 4.88 -9.16 -8.58
N ILE A 28 4.35 -8.60 -7.49
CA ILE A 28 4.54 -7.18 -7.15
C ILE A 28 5.70 -7.09 -6.17
N SER A 29 6.76 -6.36 -6.53
CA SER A 29 7.89 -6.13 -5.61
C SER A 29 7.49 -5.13 -4.54
N LEU A 30 7.41 -5.58 -3.29
CA LEU A 30 7.03 -4.77 -2.14
C LEU A 30 8.18 -4.54 -1.16
N GLU A 31 9.37 -5.09 -1.43
CA GLU A 31 10.53 -5.14 -0.52
C GLU A 31 11.05 -3.76 -0.04
N GLN A 32 10.70 -2.68 -0.74
CA GLN A 32 11.14 -1.33 -0.42
C GLN A 32 10.22 -0.56 0.54
N TYR A 33 9.04 -1.09 0.85
CA TYR A 33 8.02 -0.38 1.63
C TYR A 33 8.04 -0.81 3.10
N GLY A 34 8.17 0.16 4.01
CA GLY A 34 8.06 -0.07 5.45
C GLY A 34 6.61 -0.20 5.93
N GLU A 35 5.67 0.36 5.18
CA GLU A 35 4.24 0.25 5.44
C GLU A 35 3.46 -0.07 4.17
N LEU A 36 2.51 -1.00 4.29
CA LEU A 36 1.59 -1.40 3.24
C LEU A 36 0.16 -1.22 3.75
N ILE A 37 -0.62 -0.41 3.06
CA ILE A 37 -2.04 -0.19 3.34
C ILE A 37 -2.85 -0.73 2.16
N ILE A 38 -3.52 -1.86 2.40
CA ILE A 38 -4.24 -2.62 1.38
C ILE A 38 -5.73 -2.32 1.52
N PHE A 39 -6.33 -1.71 0.49
CA PHE A 39 -7.76 -1.43 0.43
C PHE A 39 -8.48 -2.55 -0.30
N VAL A 40 -9.50 -3.10 0.34
CA VAL A 40 -10.28 -4.21 -0.21
C VAL A 40 -11.74 -3.81 -0.33
N GLY A 41 -12.36 -4.24 -1.41
CA GLY A 41 -13.76 -3.98 -1.68
C GLY A 41 -14.70 -4.70 -0.69
N PRO A 42 -15.97 -4.27 -0.61
CA PRO A 42 -16.96 -4.79 0.34
C PRO A 42 -17.27 -6.28 0.16
N GLN A 43 -17.03 -6.84 -1.03
CA GLN A 43 -17.30 -8.25 -1.34
C GLN A 43 -16.05 -9.15 -1.26
N GLN A 44 -14.86 -8.57 -1.07
CA GLN A 44 -13.61 -9.33 -0.92
C GLN A 44 -13.41 -9.76 0.53
N ASN A 45 -13.90 -10.97 0.83
CA ASN A 45 -13.78 -11.58 2.16
C ASN A 45 -12.44 -12.28 2.40
N VAL A 46 -11.64 -12.47 1.35
CA VAL A 46 -10.35 -13.16 1.41
C VAL A 46 -9.30 -12.31 0.72
N VAL A 47 -8.18 -12.08 1.44
CA VAL A 47 -6.98 -11.43 0.93
C VAL A 47 -5.86 -12.44 1.02
N VAL A 48 -5.19 -12.69 -0.11
CA VAL A 48 -4.05 -13.62 -0.14
C VAL A 48 -2.78 -12.80 -0.17
N LEU A 49 -2.05 -12.86 0.95
CA LEU A 49 -0.76 -12.21 1.11
C LEU A 49 0.35 -13.20 0.71
N PRO A 50 1.14 -12.93 -0.35
CA PRO A 50 2.27 -13.77 -0.75
C PRO A 50 3.40 -13.67 0.29
N ALA A 51 3.62 -14.76 1.04
CA ALA A 51 4.53 -14.78 2.18
C ALA A 51 6.00 -14.43 1.86
N ASP A 52 6.40 -14.59 0.61
CA ASP A 52 7.74 -14.34 0.07
C ASP A 52 7.95 -12.90 -0.43
N SER A 53 6.89 -12.10 -0.55
CA SER A 53 6.96 -10.78 -1.19
C SER A 53 6.98 -9.61 -0.20
N PHE A 54 6.82 -9.88 1.11
CA PHE A 54 6.78 -8.82 2.12
C PHE A 54 8.15 -8.55 2.73
N PRO A 55 8.57 -7.27 2.80
CA PRO A 55 9.79 -6.93 3.53
C PRO A 55 9.69 -7.30 5.01
N GLU A 56 10.81 -7.78 5.54
CA GLU A 56 10.94 -8.10 6.96
C GLU A 56 10.66 -6.87 7.83
N GLY A 57 9.75 -7.01 8.78
CA GLY A 57 9.38 -5.94 9.72
C GLY A 57 8.39 -4.90 9.20
N ALA A 58 7.88 -5.04 7.97
CA ALA A 58 6.92 -4.09 7.41
C ALA A 58 5.56 -4.15 8.11
N ARG A 59 4.95 -2.98 8.28
CA ARG A 59 3.61 -2.85 8.85
C ARG A 59 2.55 -3.04 7.77
N ILE A 60 1.75 -4.10 7.90
CA ILE A 60 0.66 -4.39 6.96
C ILE A 60 -0.68 -4.02 7.60
N THR A 61 -1.43 -3.14 6.94
CA THR A 61 -2.79 -2.75 7.33
C THR A 61 -3.77 -3.14 6.22
N ILE A 62 -4.80 -3.90 6.55
CA ILE A 62 -5.91 -4.20 5.62
C ILE A 62 -7.10 -3.32 5.99
N ARG A 63 -7.61 -2.56 5.02
CA ARG A 63 -8.79 -1.71 5.17
C ARG A 63 -9.91 -2.20 4.26
N GLN A 64 -10.89 -2.85 4.87
CA GLN A 64 -12.11 -3.23 4.17
C GLN A 64 -13.03 -2.02 4.08
N VAL A 65 -13.35 -1.62 2.86
CA VAL A 65 -14.29 -0.54 2.59
C VAL A 65 -15.70 -1.10 2.70
N SER A 66 -16.52 -0.48 3.56
CA SER A 66 -17.90 -0.89 3.77
C SER A 66 -18.82 -0.35 2.68
N GLY A 67 -19.77 -1.18 2.23
CA GLY A 67 -20.83 -0.79 1.31
C GLY A 67 -20.45 -0.92 -0.17
N VAL A 68 -21.40 -1.40 -0.98
CA VAL A 68 -21.24 -1.55 -2.43
C VAL A 68 -21.62 -0.23 -3.10
N SER A 69 -20.62 0.50 -3.58
CA SER A 69 -20.79 1.72 -4.37
C SER A 69 -19.70 1.80 -5.42
N ARG A 70 -20.01 2.41 -6.57
CA ARG A 70 -19.01 2.70 -7.60
C ARG A 70 -17.94 3.63 -7.02
N ASN A 71 -16.68 3.32 -7.33
CA ASN A 71 -15.47 4.06 -6.93
C ASN A 71 -15.25 4.16 -5.40
N ASN A 72 -15.86 3.28 -4.60
CA ASN A 72 -15.81 3.41 -3.15
C ASN A 72 -14.39 3.23 -2.60
N VAL A 73 -13.63 2.28 -3.16
CA VAL A 73 -12.23 2.04 -2.81
C VAL A 73 -11.37 3.24 -3.22
N ASP A 74 -11.54 3.77 -4.44
CA ASP A 74 -10.83 4.97 -4.90
C ASP A 74 -10.99 6.16 -3.96
N PHE A 75 -12.22 6.42 -3.47
CA PHE A 75 -12.46 7.50 -2.51
C PHE A 75 -11.69 7.31 -1.20
N HIS A 76 -11.61 6.07 -0.70
CA HIS A 76 -10.88 5.76 0.53
C HIS A 76 -9.37 5.85 0.34
N LEU A 77 -8.86 5.44 -0.83
CA LEU A 77 -7.47 5.62 -1.23
C LEU A 77 -7.08 7.10 -1.22
N VAL A 78 -7.85 7.96 -1.90
CA VAL A 78 -7.60 9.41 -1.96
C VAL A 78 -7.67 10.03 -0.56
N LEU A 79 -8.66 9.66 0.26
CA LEU A 79 -8.79 10.17 1.62
C LEU A 79 -7.57 9.82 2.47
N GLU A 80 -7.05 8.60 2.34
CA GLU A 80 -5.87 8.19 3.09
C GLU A 80 -4.60 8.88 2.59
N LEU A 81 -4.45 9.03 1.29
CA LEU A 81 -3.34 9.79 0.71
C LEU A 81 -3.30 11.22 1.25
N VAL A 82 -4.45 11.89 1.33
CA VAL A 82 -4.57 13.23 1.94
C VAL A 82 -4.19 13.20 3.42
N ARG A 83 -4.64 12.19 4.19
CA ARG A 83 -4.29 12.08 5.61
C ARG A 83 -2.79 11.91 5.85
N ILE A 84 -2.12 11.09 5.03
CA ILE A 84 -0.67 10.88 5.14
C ILE A 84 0.06 12.17 4.78
N PHE A 85 -0.34 12.82 3.67
CA PHE A 85 0.23 14.10 3.26
C PHE A 85 0.11 15.17 4.35
N MET A 86 -1.05 15.27 5.00
CA MET A 86 -1.29 16.24 6.09
C MET A 86 -0.49 15.95 7.37
N LYS A 87 -0.03 14.72 7.57
CA LYS A 87 0.81 14.35 8.72
C LYS A 87 2.28 14.74 8.53
N GLY A 88 2.68 15.19 7.35
CA GLY A 88 4.06 15.57 7.06
C GLY A 88 4.97 14.39 6.72
N ASP A 89 4.42 13.24 6.31
CA ASP A 89 5.22 12.17 5.73
C ASP A 89 5.52 12.48 4.26
N HIS A 90 6.75 12.92 3.99
CA HIS A 90 7.16 13.49 2.70
C HIS A 90 7.53 12.45 1.62
N SER A 91 7.29 11.15 1.85
CA SER A 91 7.69 10.08 0.93
C SER A 91 6.58 9.05 0.72
N ILE A 92 5.54 9.46 -0.01
CA ILE A 92 4.40 8.61 -0.39
C ILE A 92 4.62 8.14 -1.83
N THR A 93 4.52 6.84 -2.08
CA THR A 93 4.36 6.30 -3.44
C THR A 93 3.00 5.62 -3.51
N SER A 94 2.05 6.24 -4.20
CA SER A 94 0.82 5.53 -4.58
C SER A 94 1.19 4.50 -5.63
N ILE A 95 0.90 3.22 -5.36
CA ILE A 95 1.05 2.19 -6.36
C ILE A 95 -0.34 1.83 -6.84
N GLU A 96 -0.78 2.48 -7.92
CA GLU A 96 -1.95 2.06 -8.66
C GLU A 96 -1.54 0.87 -9.54
N ILE A 97 -1.93 -0.33 -9.14
CA ILE A 97 -1.74 -1.53 -9.94
C ILE A 97 -3.10 -1.92 -10.51
N GLY A 98 -3.32 -1.53 -11.76
CA GLY A 98 -4.47 -1.90 -12.57
C GLY A 98 -4.35 -3.28 -13.21
#